data_AF-A0A558FCJ3-F1
#
_entry.id   AF-A0A558FCJ3-F1
#
_cell.length_a   1.000
_cell.length_b   1.000
_cell.length_c   1.000
_cell.angle_alpha   90.00
_cell.angle_beta   90.00
_cell.angle_gamma   90.00
#
_symmetry.space_group_name_H-M   'P 1'
#
loop_
_entity.id
_entity.type
_entity.pdbx_description
1 polymer ?
#
loop_
_entity_poly.entity_id
_entity_poly.type
_entity_poly.pdbx_seq_one_letter_code
_entity_poly.pdbx_strand_id
1 'polypeptide(L)'
;MELKNLFPTHHIGHPMDIKHVLLIILSIFSTSAPAQNIGFGFIKNDPDGKTYLYTTQEVSIGEAISVQSPKANGTAACCKLTKSNGEKRQPGDVTDLLNESDMHVYGLDIQYKEPFIGIAVVGKNANENGATAVEVKGQRTIISTCLSQEGIHLFSRKNGILSGHLYLNLGYDIEPSSNSCETEKHRSVPTDVSSYIESRDNCDSLRGDIPEPDPADPGNLKRVISDINKYCKGTDHKLKQLKETYSGNESIMKLLSTYEENIEADMSF
;
A
#
# COMPACT_ATOMS: atom_id res chain seq x y z
N MET A 1 34.98 58.24 -64.16
CA MET A 1 36.21 57.68 -64.74
C MET A 1 36.32 56.27 -64.16
N GLU A 2 35.79 55.27 -64.87
CA GLU A 2 36.52 54.43 -65.85
C GLU A 2 37.67 53.67 -65.15
N LEU A 3 37.76 52.34 -65.16
CA LEU A 3 37.58 51.45 -66.30
C LEU A 3 36.97 50.09 -65.94
N LYS A 4 36.09 49.66 -66.84
CA LYS A 4 35.73 48.27 -67.14
C LYS A 4 36.95 47.54 -67.69
N ASN A 5 37.04 46.23 -67.47
CA ASN A 5 37.28 45.24 -68.53
C ASN A 5 37.27 43.82 -67.95
N LEU A 6 36.35 42.97 -68.42
CA LEU A 6 36.61 41.78 -69.24
C LEU A 6 35.39 40.84 -69.19
N PHE A 7 34.65 40.82 -70.30
CA PHE A 7 33.82 39.70 -70.76
C PHE A 7 34.74 38.54 -71.25
N PRO A 8 34.31 37.27 -71.42
CA PRO A 8 33.05 36.90 -72.07
C PRO A 8 32.30 35.62 -71.63
N THR A 9 31.08 35.56 -72.18
CA THR A 9 30.11 34.46 -72.44
C THR A 9 30.75 33.10 -72.80
N HIS A 10 30.14 31.92 -72.70
CA HIS A 10 28.76 31.42 -72.65
C HIS A 10 28.87 29.93 -72.29
N HIS A 11 27.86 29.28 -71.68
CA HIS A 11 27.31 28.00 -72.14
C HIS A 11 26.21 27.49 -71.18
N ILE A 12 25.10 27.11 -71.81
CA ILE A 12 23.86 26.63 -71.23
C ILE A 12 24.02 25.15 -70.85
N GLY A 13 23.67 24.79 -69.61
CA GLY A 13 23.51 23.43 -69.12
C GLY A 13 22.22 23.33 -68.31
N HIS A 14 21.37 22.37 -68.67
CA HIS A 14 20.03 22.12 -68.14
C HIS A 14 19.93 22.00 -66.61
N PRO A 15 18.78 22.35 -66.00
CA PRO A 15 18.49 22.05 -64.60
C PRO A 15 18.18 20.56 -64.42
N MET A 16 18.91 19.89 -63.54
CA MET A 16 18.59 18.54 -63.09
C MET A 16 17.56 18.60 -61.96
N ASP A 17 16.38 18.09 -62.28
CA ASP A 17 15.25 17.71 -61.43
C ASP A 17 15.70 16.82 -60.25
N ILE A 18 15.79 17.39 -59.04
CA ILE A 18 16.06 16.66 -57.80
C ILE A 18 14.75 16.02 -57.34
N LYS A 19 14.51 14.82 -57.86
CA LYS A 19 13.48 13.91 -57.37
C LYS A 19 13.84 13.43 -55.95
N HIS A 20 13.01 13.83 -55.00
CA HIS A 20 12.54 13.03 -53.87
C HIS A 20 13.58 12.12 -53.19
N VAL A 21 14.46 12.69 -52.37
CA VAL A 21 15.15 11.91 -51.31
C VAL A 21 14.23 11.91 -50.09
N LEU A 22 13.33 10.92 -50.05
CA LEU A 22 12.48 10.64 -48.90
C LEU A 22 13.35 9.99 -47.80
N LEU A 23 13.83 10.78 -46.86
CA LEU A 23 14.46 10.30 -45.63
C LEU A 23 13.37 9.69 -44.72
N ILE A 24 13.19 8.37 -44.81
CA ILE A 24 12.39 7.60 -43.85
C ILE A 24 13.22 7.46 -42.57
N ILE A 25 13.06 8.40 -41.63
CA ILE A 25 13.55 8.25 -40.26
C ILE A 25 12.58 7.31 -39.54
N LEU A 26 12.91 6.02 -39.51
CA LEU A 26 12.22 5.04 -38.69
C LEU A 26 12.58 5.30 -37.22
N SER A 27 11.85 6.20 -36.57
CA SER A 27 11.90 6.37 -35.12
C SER A 27 11.26 5.13 -34.49
N ILE A 28 12.10 4.20 -34.05
CA ILE A 28 11.69 3.12 -33.15
C ILE A 28 11.36 3.78 -31.81
N PHE A 29 10.13 4.27 -31.68
CA PHE A 29 9.55 4.56 -30.37
C PHE A 29 9.38 3.23 -29.67
N SER A 30 10.42 2.81 -28.93
CA SER A 30 10.27 1.87 -27.83
C SER A 30 9.33 2.51 -26.83
N THR A 31 8.03 2.33 -27.05
CA THR A 31 6.99 2.64 -26.08
C THR A 31 7.13 1.62 -24.97
N SER A 32 8.05 1.87 -24.04
CA SER A 32 7.92 1.33 -22.70
C SER A 32 6.63 1.91 -22.16
N ALA A 33 5.54 1.14 -22.28
CA ALA A 33 4.29 1.49 -21.64
C ALA A 33 4.62 1.74 -20.16
N PRO A 34 4.46 2.97 -19.63
CA PRO A 34 4.63 3.19 -18.20
C PRO A 34 3.81 2.14 -17.46
N ALA A 35 4.46 1.43 -16.55
CA ALA A 35 3.80 0.46 -15.70
C ALA A 35 2.70 1.21 -14.95
N GLN A 36 1.45 1.07 -15.40
CA GLN A 36 0.31 1.73 -14.78
C GLN A 36 0.28 1.32 -13.31
N ASN A 37 0.37 2.31 -12.42
CA ASN A 37 0.13 2.09 -11.00
C ASN A 37 -1.27 1.50 -10.86
N ILE A 38 -1.38 0.43 -10.09
CA ILE A 38 -2.68 -0.20 -9.82
C ILE A 38 -3.44 0.72 -8.87
N GLY A 39 -4.67 1.06 -9.24
CA GLY A 39 -5.59 1.75 -8.34
C GLY A 39 -6.20 0.78 -7.35
N PHE A 40 -6.43 1.27 -6.15
CA PHE A 40 -7.13 0.53 -5.12
C PHE A 40 -8.02 1.49 -4.34
N GLY A 41 -9.04 0.93 -3.70
CA GLY A 41 -10.00 1.76 -2.99
C GLY A 41 -10.97 0.96 -2.14
N PHE A 42 -11.74 1.68 -1.33
CA PHE A 42 -12.89 1.12 -0.66
C PHE A 42 -14.06 1.02 -1.64
N ILE A 43 -14.87 -0.01 -1.50
CA ILE A 43 -16.25 0.01 -1.96
C ILE A 43 -17.18 0.09 -0.76
N LYS A 44 -18.23 0.89 -0.88
CA LYS A 44 -19.29 1.04 0.11
C LYS A 44 -20.61 1.22 -0.62
N ASN A 45 -21.65 0.51 -0.21
CA ASN A 45 -23.00 0.78 -0.69
C ASN A 45 -23.75 1.74 0.24
N ASP A 46 -24.65 2.53 -0.36
CA ASP A 46 -25.60 3.35 0.36
C ASP A 46 -26.85 2.53 0.79
N PRO A 47 -27.75 3.10 1.61
CA PRO A 47 -28.97 2.39 2.03
C PRO A 47 -29.91 1.97 0.88
N ASP A 48 -29.78 2.59 -0.29
CA ASP A 48 -30.53 2.21 -1.50
C ASP A 48 -29.86 1.05 -2.27
N GLY A 49 -28.72 0.56 -1.76
CA GLY A 49 -27.95 -0.53 -2.33
C GLY A 49 -27.02 -0.14 -3.47
N LYS A 50 -26.91 1.15 -3.81
CA LYS A 50 -25.98 1.64 -4.83
C LYS A 50 -24.55 1.59 -4.31
N THR A 51 -23.64 1.02 -5.10
CA THR A 51 -22.24 0.84 -4.68
C THR A 51 -21.35 1.94 -5.24
N TYR A 52 -20.48 2.48 -4.39
CA TYR A 52 -19.52 3.53 -4.72
C TYR A 52 -18.09 3.06 -4.45
N LEU A 53 -17.18 3.39 -5.36
CA LEU A 53 -15.74 3.26 -5.21
C LEU A 53 -15.15 4.57 -4.67
N TYR A 54 -14.34 4.49 -3.62
CA TYR A 54 -13.57 5.59 -3.05
C TYR A 54 -12.08 5.31 -3.29
N THR A 55 -11.43 6.14 -4.10
CA THR A 55 -10.05 5.91 -4.58
C THR A 55 -9.34 7.24 -4.82
N THR A 56 -8.02 7.26 -4.74
CA THR A 56 -7.18 8.40 -5.17
C THR A 56 -6.87 8.38 -6.67
N GLN A 57 -7.14 7.26 -7.34
CA GLN A 57 -6.93 7.14 -8.79
C GLN A 57 -8.12 7.70 -9.57
N GLU A 58 -7.83 8.48 -10.61
CA GLU A 58 -8.82 8.80 -11.64
C GLU A 58 -9.26 7.53 -12.39
N VAL A 59 -10.56 7.25 -12.36
CA VAL A 59 -11.15 6.07 -13.02
C VAL A 59 -11.93 6.49 -14.26
N SER A 60 -11.61 5.84 -15.38
CA SER A 60 -12.32 6.06 -16.65
C SER A 60 -13.65 5.30 -16.67
N ILE A 61 -14.65 5.85 -17.39
CA ILE A 61 -15.92 5.13 -17.62
C ILE A 61 -15.62 3.83 -18.35
N GLY A 62 -16.19 2.72 -17.86
CA GLY A 62 -15.98 1.39 -18.45
C GLY A 62 -14.65 0.72 -18.09
N GLU A 63 -13.78 1.38 -17.32
CA GLU A 63 -12.57 0.75 -16.77
C GLU A 63 -12.95 -0.42 -15.87
N ALA A 64 -12.26 -1.55 -16.03
CA ALA A 64 -12.56 -2.77 -15.29
C ALA A 64 -12.11 -2.63 -13.84
N ILE A 65 -13.01 -2.98 -12.91
CA ILE A 65 -12.76 -2.91 -11.47
C ILE A 65 -13.10 -4.28 -10.87
N SER A 66 -12.13 -4.86 -10.16
CA SER A 66 -12.31 -6.09 -9.41
C SER A 66 -12.66 -5.75 -7.98
N VAL A 67 -13.84 -6.18 -7.51
CA VAL A 67 -14.37 -5.80 -6.19
C VAL A 67 -14.70 -7.02 -5.33
N GLN A 68 -14.51 -6.89 -4.02
CA GLN A 68 -15.09 -7.83 -3.07
C GLN A 68 -16.62 -7.71 -3.06
N SER A 69 -17.29 -8.76 -2.58
CA SER A 69 -18.74 -8.80 -2.44
C SER A 69 -19.16 -9.52 -1.16
N PRO A 70 -20.29 -9.16 -0.53
CA PRO A 70 -20.75 -9.83 0.67
C PRO A 70 -21.21 -11.27 0.36
N LYS A 71 -20.81 -12.22 1.22
CA LYS A 71 -21.38 -13.57 1.31
C LYS A 71 -22.66 -13.53 2.17
N ALA A 72 -23.45 -14.59 2.14
CA ALA A 72 -24.71 -14.69 2.91
C ALA A 72 -24.51 -14.55 4.44
N ASN A 73 -23.32 -14.85 4.95
CA ASN A 73 -22.95 -14.69 6.35
C ASN A 73 -22.29 -13.33 6.68
N GLY A 74 -22.33 -12.36 5.76
CA GLY A 74 -21.74 -11.04 5.91
C GLY A 74 -20.22 -10.96 5.67
N THR A 75 -19.52 -12.08 5.55
CA THR A 75 -18.07 -12.08 5.24
C THR A 75 -17.80 -11.69 3.79
N ALA A 76 -16.63 -11.13 3.51
CA ALA A 76 -16.26 -10.78 2.14
C ALA A 76 -15.91 -12.03 1.30
N ALA A 77 -16.30 -12.00 0.02
CA ALA A 77 -15.81 -12.88 -1.04
C ALA A 77 -15.06 -12.05 -2.08
N CYS A 78 -14.00 -12.61 -2.65
CA CYS A 78 -13.35 -12.04 -3.82
C CYS A 78 -13.62 -12.89 -5.07
N CYS A 79 -13.59 -12.34 -6.28
CA CYS A 79 -13.92 -10.95 -6.59
C CYS A 79 -14.86 -10.95 -7.78
N LYS A 80 -15.79 -9.99 -7.79
CA LYS A 80 -16.67 -9.73 -8.94
C LYS A 80 -16.04 -8.66 -9.81
N LEU A 81 -16.19 -8.80 -11.12
CA LEU A 81 -15.83 -7.74 -12.06
C LEU A 81 -17.01 -6.80 -12.24
N THR A 82 -16.72 -5.50 -12.19
CA THR A 82 -17.66 -4.41 -12.46
C THR A 82 -16.92 -3.28 -13.18
N LYS A 83 -17.58 -2.15 -13.39
CA LYS A 83 -17.05 -0.95 -14.03
C LYS A 83 -17.67 0.30 -13.43
N SER A 84 -17.00 1.43 -13.61
CA SER A 84 -17.56 2.74 -13.27
C SER A 84 -18.72 3.07 -14.22
N ASN A 85 -19.83 3.55 -13.63
CA ASN A 85 -21.01 4.01 -14.37
C ASN A 85 -20.95 5.51 -14.74
N GLY A 86 -19.87 6.20 -14.33
CA GLY A 86 -19.63 7.62 -14.59
C GLY A 86 -20.27 8.59 -13.58
N GLU A 87 -21.12 8.11 -12.66
CA GLU A 87 -21.60 8.92 -11.54
C GLU A 87 -20.40 9.32 -10.66
N LYS A 88 -20.32 10.60 -10.30
CA LYS A 88 -19.32 11.14 -9.36
C LYS A 88 -20.00 11.74 -8.15
N ARG A 89 -19.41 11.56 -6.96
CA ARG A 89 -19.85 12.21 -5.72
C ARG A 89 -18.70 13.01 -5.11
N GLN A 90 -19.05 13.90 -4.18
CA GLN A 90 -18.05 14.57 -3.36
C GLN A 90 -17.30 13.54 -2.49
N PRO A 91 -16.03 13.80 -2.17
CA PRO A 91 -15.29 13.01 -1.21
C PRO A 91 -16.08 12.88 0.10
N GLY A 92 -16.30 11.64 0.55
CA GLY A 92 -16.95 11.36 1.83
C GLY A 92 -15.94 11.22 2.96
N ASP A 93 -16.21 10.30 3.89
CA ASP A 93 -15.42 10.09 5.11
C ASP A 93 -14.10 9.31 4.89
N VAL A 94 -13.59 9.30 3.65
CA VAL A 94 -12.36 8.57 3.28
C VAL A 94 -11.23 9.57 3.03
N THR A 95 -10.05 9.28 3.56
CA THR A 95 -8.82 10.07 3.38
C THR A 95 -7.64 9.21 2.97
N ASP A 96 -6.65 9.78 2.24
CA ASP A 96 -5.34 9.16 2.03
C ASP A 96 -4.37 9.61 3.13
N LEU A 97 -4.00 8.70 4.02
CA LEU A 97 -3.10 8.97 5.14
C LEU A 97 -1.62 8.85 4.77
N LEU A 98 -1.29 8.28 3.60
CA LEU A 98 0.10 8.13 3.18
C LEU A 98 0.57 9.29 2.32
N ASN A 99 -0.22 9.67 1.31
CA ASN A 99 0.18 10.66 0.32
C ASN A 99 -0.67 11.94 0.35
N GLU A 100 -1.69 12.02 1.20
CA GLU A 100 -2.59 13.17 1.32
C GLU A 100 -3.20 13.59 -0.03
N SER A 101 -3.43 12.61 -0.92
CA SER A 101 -4.00 12.84 -2.24
C SER A 101 -5.51 13.10 -2.19
N ASP A 102 -5.99 13.85 -3.19
CA ASP A 102 -7.42 14.08 -3.36
C ASP A 102 -8.17 12.76 -3.59
N MET A 103 -9.34 12.66 -2.97
CA MET A 103 -10.20 11.49 -3.09
C MET A 103 -11.22 11.67 -4.21
N HIS A 104 -11.50 10.57 -4.91
CA HIS A 104 -12.53 10.49 -5.94
C HIS A 104 -13.55 9.42 -5.57
N VAL A 105 -14.84 9.73 -5.81
CA VAL A 105 -15.94 8.81 -5.55
C VAL A 105 -16.69 8.52 -6.85
N TYR A 106 -16.75 7.25 -7.23
CA TYR A 106 -17.37 6.79 -8.48
C TYR A 106 -18.50 5.79 -8.24
N GLY A 107 -19.63 5.97 -8.90
CA GLY A 107 -20.69 4.95 -8.93
C GLY A 107 -20.28 3.72 -9.74
N LEU A 108 -20.71 2.54 -9.30
CA LEU A 108 -20.38 1.27 -9.94
C LEU A 108 -21.63 0.58 -10.50
N ASP A 109 -21.45 -0.18 -11.59
CA ASP A 109 -22.46 -1.09 -12.14
C ASP A 109 -22.55 -2.38 -11.31
N ILE A 110 -22.76 -2.24 -10.01
CA ILE A 110 -23.03 -3.33 -9.07
C ILE A 110 -23.81 -2.81 -7.87
N GLN A 111 -24.70 -3.65 -7.34
CA GLN A 111 -25.53 -3.33 -6.19
C GLN A 111 -25.52 -4.48 -5.19
N TYR A 112 -25.52 -4.13 -3.91
CA TYR A 112 -25.60 -5.06 -2.81
C TYR A 112 -26.81 -4.71 -1.94
N LYS A 113 -27.57 -5.73 -1.53
CA LYS A 113 -28.75 -5.56 -0.70
C LYS A 113 -28.41 -5.17 0.74
N GLU A 114 -27.36 -5.78 1.28
CA GLU A 114 -26.92 -5.55 2.65
C GLU A 114 -25.81 -4.48 2.68
N PRO A 115 -25.73 -3.64 3.73
CA PRO A 115 -24.59 -2.75 3.94
C PRO A 115 -23.27 -3.52 3.93
N PHE A 116 -22.33 -3.03 3.13
CA PHE A 116 -21.06 -3.71 2.88
C PHE A 116 -19.97 -2.67 2.62
N ILE A 117 -18.85 -2.86 3.31
CA ILE A 117 -17.59 -2.18 3.02
C ILE A 117 -16.58 -3.25 2.60
N GLY A 118 -15.89 -3.03 1.49
CA GLY A 118 -14.93 -4.00 0.96
C GLY A 118 -13.84 -3.36 0.12
N ILE A 119 -13.02 -4.22 -0.49
CA ILE A 119 -11.85 -3.81 -1.28
C ILE A 119 -12.18 -3.77 -2.78
N ALA A 120 -11.64 -2.77 -3.47
CA ALA A 120 -11.61 -2.69 -4.92
C ALA A 120 -10.19 -2.55 -5.47
N VAL A 121 -9.99 -3.11 -6.67
CA VAL A 121 -8.78 -3.00 -7.48
C VAL A 121 -9.17 -2.49 -8.86
N VAL A 122 -8.56 -1.39 -9.30
CA VAL A 122 -8.84 -0.71 -10.56
C VAL A 122 -7.85 -1.15 -11.63
N GLY A 123 -8.34 -1.44 -12.84
CA GLY A 123 -7.53 -1.77 -14.02
C GLY A 123 -6.88 -3.16 -14.00
N LYS A 124 -7.06 -3.93 -12.92
CA LYS A 124 -6.54 -5.30 -12.77
C LYS A 124 -7.52 -6.22 -12.08
N ASN A 125 -7.37 -7.51 -12.37
CA ASN A 125 -8.07 -8.57 -11.66
C ASN A 125 -7.39 -8.83 -10.30
N ALA A 126 -8.17 -9.24 -9.31
CA ALA A 126 -7.66 -9.68 -8.02
C ALA A 126 -8.11 -11.12 -7.69
N ASN A 127 -7.38 -11.76 -6.78
CA ASN A 127 -7.71 -13.04 -6.18
C ASN A 127 -7.98 -12.86 -4.67
N GLU A 128 -8.76 -13.78 -4.11
CA GLU A 128 -8.96 -13.86 -2.66
C GLU A 128 -7.63 -14.10 -1.96
N ASN A 129 -7.35 -13.34 -0.90
CA ASN A 129 -6.22 -13.56 -0.01
C ASN A 129 -6.71 -13.47 1.44
N GLY A 130 -7.50 -14.47 1.84
CA GLY A 130 -8.22 -14.43 3.12
C GLY A 130 -9.43 -13.50 3.10
N ALA A 131 -10.03 -13.30 4.27
CA ALA A 131 -11.28 -12.52 4.39
C ALA A 131 -11.06 -11.00 4.29
N THR A 132 -9.90 -10.51 4.75
CA THR A 132 -9.60 -9.08 4.87
C THR A 132 -8.62 -8.57 3.81
N ALA A 133 -8.18 -9.42 2.87
CA ALA A 133 -7.23 -9.01 1.84
C ALA A 133 -7.50 -9.64 0.47
N VAL A 134 -6.92 -9.00 -0.55
CA VAL A 134 -6.91 -9.46 -1.93
C VAL A 134 -5.49 -9.33 -2.50
N GLU A 135 -5.15 -10.21 -3.43
CA GLU A 135 -3.88 -10.16 -4.16
C GLU A 135 -4.14 -9.76 -5.61
N VAL A 136 -3.39 -8.79 -6.13
CA VAL A 136 -3.55 -8.33 -7.52
C VAL A 136 -2.87 -9.32 -8.48
N LYS A 137 -3.62 -9.84 -9.46
CA LYS A 137 -3.10 -10.84 -10.40
C LYS A 137 -1.90 -10.32 -11.18
N GLY A 138 -0.82 -11.10 -11.19
CA GLY A 138 0.40 -10.80 -11.94
C GLY A 138 1.26 -9.70 -11.33
N GLN A 139 0.93 -9.23 -10.12
CA GLN A 139 1.76 -8.30 -9.36
C GLN A 139 1.94 -8.80 -7.93
N ARG A 140 3.08 -8.51 -7.32
CA ARG A 140 3.33 -8.81 -5.90
C ARG A 140 2.71 -7.72 -5.03
N THR A 141 1.42 -7.45 -5.25
CA THR A 141 0.67 -6.38 -4.58
C THR A 141 -0.47 -7.00 -3.79
N ILE A 142 -0.48 -6.75 -2.49
CA ILE A 142 -1.55 -7.16 -1.58
C ILE A 142 -2.27 -5.88 -1.14
N ILE A 143 -3.60 -5.94 -1.18
CA ILE A 143 -4.45 -4.88 -0.62
C ILE A 143 -5.23 -5.49 0.52
N SER A 144 -5.13 -4.92 1.72
CA SER A 144 -5.73 -5.47 2.93
C SER A 144 -6.44 -4.40 3.76
N THR A 145 -7.40 -4.85 4.55
CA THR A 145 -8.17 -4.03 5.49
C THR A 145 -7.90 -4.45 6.92
N CYS A 146 -7.98 -3.48 7.82
CA CYS A 146 -8.01 -3.72 9.26
C CYS A 146 -8.88 -2.68 9.96
N LEU A 147 -9.35 -3.01 11.17
CA LEU A 147 -10.16 -2.13 12.00
C LEU A 147 -9.31 -1.46 13.07
N SER A 148 -9.49 -0.16 13.26
CA SER A 148 -9.04 0.59 14.43
C SER A 148 -10.25 0.98 15.28
N GLN A 149 -10.01 1.67 16.40
CA GLN A 149 -11.10 2.11 17.28
C GLN A 149 -12.09 3.04 16.56
N GLU A 150 -11.62 3.87 15.63
CA GLU A 150 -12.44 4.93 15.01
C GLU A 150 -12.83 4.62 13.54
N GLY A 151 -12.26 3.58 12.94
CA GLY A 151 -12.44 3.39 11.50
C GLY A 151 -11.80 2.15 10.89
N ILE A 152 -11.75 2.18 9.55
CA ILE A 152 -11.22 1.10 8.73
C ILE A 152 -10.01 1.63 7.97
N HIS A 153 -8.89 0.93 8.06
CA HIS A 153 -7.72 1.21 7.24
C HIS A 153 -7.68 0.25 6.06
N LEU A 154 -7.26 0.77 4.90
CA LEU A 154 -7.00 0.00 3.69
C LEU A 154 -5.57 0.26 3.25
N PHE A 155 -4.75 -0.78 3.28
CA PHE A 155 -3.36 -0.72 2.90
C PHE A 155 -3.15 -1.34 1.53
N SER A 156 -2.32 -0.70 0.72
CA SER A 156 -1.73 -1.30 -0.48
C SER A 156 -0.26 -1.54 -0.23
N ARG A 157 0.21 -2.78 -0.41
CA ARG A 157 1.60 -3.17 -0.23
C ARG A 157 2.13 -3.82 -1.50
N LYS A 158 3.09 -3.16 -2.15
CA LYS A 158 3.79 -3.67 -3.33
C LYS A 158 5.15 -4.21 -2.93
N ASN A 159 5.41 -5.48 -3.19
CA ASN A 159 6.60 -6.20 -2.72
C ASN A 159 6.80 -6.09 -1.19
N GLY A 160 5.70 -6.05 -0.42
CA GLY A 160 5.73 -5.85 1.04
C GLY A 160 5.90 -4.40 1.51
N ILE A 161 6.32 -3.50 0.62
CA ILE A 161 6.48 -2.06 0.91
C ILE A 161 5.11 -1.40 0.88
N LEU A 162 4.80 -0.62 1.92
CA LEU A 162 3.61 0.22 1.94
C LEU A 162 3.65 1.22 0.78
N SER A 163 2.67 1.13 -0.11
CA SER A 163 2.54 2.00 -1.30
C SER A 163 1.25 2.81 -1.33
N GLY A 164 0.35 2.59 -0.36
CA GLY A 164 -0.87 3.38 -0.22
C GLY A 164 -1.60 3.07 1.09
N HIS A 165 -2.27 4.07 1.65
CA HIS A 165 -3.01 3.95 2.90
C HIS A 165 -4.25 4.83 2.87
N LEU A 166 -5.42 4.21 2.69
CA LEU A 166 -6.68 4.92 2.83
C LEU A 166 -7.28 4.65 4.21
N TYR A 167 -7.96 5.63 4.75
CA TYR A 167 -8.69 5.54 6.02
C TYR A 167 -10.13 5.95 5.81
N LEU A 168 -11.06 5.13 6.30
CA LEU A 168 -12.49 5.42 6.35
C LEU A 168 -12.89 5.64 7.80
N ASN A 169 -13.31 6.87 8.13
CA ASN A 169 -13.88 7.19 9.43
C ASN A 169 -15.34 6.69 9.49
N LEU A 170 -15.69 5.92 10.52
CA LEU A 170 -17.06 5.41 10.68
C LEU A 170 -17.99 6.37 11.46
N GLY A 171 -17.43 7.35 12.18
CA GLY A 171 -18.17 8.29 13.01
C GLY A 171 -18.65 7.71 14.34
N TYR A 172 -18.17 6.54 14.73
CA TYR A 172 -18.43 5.88 16.01
C TYR A 172 -17.31 4.90 16.35
N ASP A 173 -17.17 4.58 17.64
CA ASP A 173 -16.14 3.65 18.12
C ASP A 173 -16.52 2.18 17.83
N ILE A 174 -15.53 1.39 17.44
CA ILE A 174 -15.67 -0.04 17.13
C ILE A 174 -14.99 -0.87 18.23
N GLU A 175 -15.67 -1.91 18.72
CA GLU A 175 -15.03 -2.88 19.61
C GLU A 175 -13.94 -3.70 18.89
N PRO A 176 -12.81 -3.98 19.55
CA PRO A 176 -11.72 -4.75 18.95
C PRO A 176 -12.19 -6.16 18.58
N SER A 177 -11.96 -6.53 17.33
CA SER A 177 -12.27 -7.86 16.79
C SER A 177 -11.05 -8.47 16.11
N SER A 178 -11.15 -9.71 15.63
CA SER A 178 -10.03 -10.51 15.11
C SER A 178 -9.31 -9.94 13.87
N ASN A 179 -9.76 -8.79 13.35
CA ASN A 179 -9.17 -8.03 12.25
C ASN A 179 -8.68 -6.64 12.71
N SER A 180 -8.34 -6.47 13.99
CA SER A 180 -7.67 -5.26 14.51
C SER A 180 -6.38 -4.96 13.74
N CYS A 181 -6.11 -3.68 13.50
CA CYS A 181 -4.87 -3.19 12.90
C CYS A 181 -3.62 -3.53 13.72
N GLU A 182 -3.77 -3.74 15.02
CA GLU A 182 -2.72 -4.22 15.91
C GLU A 182 -2.29 -5.64 15.51
N THR A 183 -3.24 -6.47 15.09
CA THR A 183 -2.99 -7.86 14.66
C THR A 183 -2.49 -7.96 13.22
N GLU A 184 -2.82 -6.99 12.35
CA GLU A 184 -2.44 -6.98 10.93
C GLU A 184 -0.97 -6.56 10.68
N LYS A 185 -0.31 -5.89 11.63
CA LYS A 185 1.13 -5.57 11.59
C LYS A 185 2.02 -6.83 11.39
N HIS A 186 1.50 -8.01 11.74
CA HIS A 186 2.22 -9.28 11.72
C HIS A 186 2.01 -10.11 10.44
N ARG A 187 1.07 -9.77 9.55
CA ARG A 187 0.73 -10.63 8.38
C ARG A 187 1.60 -10.39 7.13
N SER A 188 2.34 -9.28 7.06
CA SER A 188 3.21 -8.96 5.91
C SER A 188 4.70 -9.18 6.15
N VAL A 189 5.08 -9.68 7.33
CA VAL A 189 6.47 -9.99 7.67
C VAL A 189 6.61 -11.51 7.85
N PRO A 190 7.77 -12.08 7.53
CA PRO A 190 8.02 -13.50 7.79
C PRO A 190 7.74 -13.87 9.25
N THR A 191 7.29 -15.10 9.49
CA THR A 191 6.81 -15.53 10.82
C THR A 191 7.87 -15.31 11.91
N ASP A 192 9.13 -15.59 11.62
CA ASP A 192 10.24 -15.37 12.56
C ASP A 192 10.47 -13.89 12.90
N VAL A 193 10.25 -12.98 11.94
CA VAL A 193 10.26 -11.53 12.16
C VAL A 193 9.04 -11.11 12.98
N SER A 194 7.85 -11.63 12.67
CA SER A 194 6.62 -11.31 13.41
C SER A 194 6.68 -11.74 14.88
N SER A 195 7.20 -12.93 15.17
CA SER A 195 7.34 -13.44 16.53
C SER A 195 8.42 -12.70 17.31
N TYR A 196 9.47 -12.24 16.62
CA TYR A 196 10.47 -11.36 17.23
C TYR A 196 9.87 -10.01 17.63
N ILE A 197 9.12 -9.36 16.74
CA ILE A 197 8.43 -8.09 17.02
C ILE A 197 7.54 -8.22 18.25
N GLU A 198 6.68 -9.25 18.30
CA GLU A 198 5.78 -9.47 19.44
C GLU A 198 6.53 -9.67 20.76
N SER A 199 7.59 -10.49 20.74
CA SER A 199 8.39 -10.73 21.94
C SER A 199 9.14 -9.48 22.39
N ARG A 200 9.65 -8.70 21.43
CA ARG A 200 10.44 -7.50 21.69
C ARG A 200 9.59 -6.32 22.14
N ASP A 201 8.42 -6.11 21.56
CA ASP A 201 7.49 -5.06 21.97
C ASP A 201 7.03 -5.29 23.43
N ASN A 202 6.81 -6.55 23.84
CA ASN A 202 6.54 -6.89 25.24
C ASN A 202 7.70 -6.54 26.17
N CYS A 203 8.94 -6.84 25.77
CA CYS A 203 10.13 -6.43 26.52
C CYS A 203 10.24 -4.90 26.65
N ASP A 204 10.06 -4.18 25.53
CA ASP A 204 10.19 -2.72 25.48
C ASP A 204 9.12 -2.02 26.34
N SER A 205 7.89 -2.54 26.38
CA SER A 205 6.84 -2.05 27.27
C SER A 205 7.20 -2.28 28.75
N LEU A 206 7.62 -3.49 29.13
CA LEU A 206 7.93 -3.81 30.52
C LEU A 206 9.12 -3.01 31.06
N ARG A 207 10.14 -2.74 30.24
CA ARG A 207 11.29 -1.92 30.65
C ARG A 207 10.98 -0.42 30.68
N GLY A 208 9.99 0.03 29.91
CA GLY A 208 9.54 1.42 29.90
C GLY A 208 8.72 1.79 31.14
N ASP A 209 7.97 0.82 31.67
CA ASP A 209 7.00 1.01 32.76
C ASP A 209 7.44 0.30 34.06
N ILE A 210 8.70 0.45 34.47
CA ILE A 210 9.19 -0.12 35.73
C ILE A 210 8.51 0.59 36.91
N PRO A 211 7.73 -0.12 37.75
CA PRO A 211 7.01 0.51 38.85
C PRO A 211 7.96 0.92 39.97
N GLU A 212 7.61 2.00 40.68
CA GLU A 212 8.28 2.35 41.93
C GLU A 212 8.04 1.27 43.01
N PRO A 213 8.99 1.08 43.95
CA PRO A 213 8.80 0.17 45.07
C PRO A 213 7.55 0.54 45.88
N ASP A 214 6.59 -0.39 45.95
CA ASP A 214 5.38 -0.24 46.75
C ASP A 214 5.57 -0.90 48.12
N PRO A 215 5.51 -0.15 49.25
CA PRO A 215 5.58 -0.73 50.59
C PRO A 215 4.44 -1.72 50.90
N ALA A 216 3.28 -1.58 50.25
CA ALA A 216 2.15 -2.50 50.38
C ALA A 216 2.33 -3.78 49.55
N ASP A 217 3.20 -3.76 48.54
CA ASP A 217 3.56 -4.91 47.70
C ASP A 217 5.08 -4.94 47.41
N PRO A 218 5.90 -5.33 48.40
CA PRO A 218 7.36 -5.37 48.25
C PRO A 218 7.84 -6.40 47.20
N GLY A 219 6.95 -7.28 46.74
CA GLY A 219 7.25 -8.28 45.71
C GLY A 219 6.99 -7.81 44.29
N ASN A 220 6.31 -6.68 44.09
CA ASN A 220 5.95 -6.15 42.76
C ASN A 220 7.18 -5.96 41.88
N LEU A 221 8.15 -5.18 42.34
CA LEU A 221 9.37 -4.88 41.58
C LEU A 221 10.14 -6.14 41.17
N LYS A 222 10.24 -7.13 42.07
CA LYS A 222 10.91 -8.41 41.78
C LYS A 222 10.19 -9.22 40.69
N ARG A 223 8.86 -9.20 40.65
CA ARG A 223 8.07 -9.87 39.60
C ARG A 223 8.28 -9.18 38.26
N VAL A 224 8.20 -7.85 38.21
CA VAL A 224 8.45 -7.09 36.98
C VAL A 224 9.86 -7.34 36.45
N ILE A 225 10.89 -7.31 37.29
CA ILE A 225 12.27 -7.64 36.87
C ILE A 225 12.37 -9.08 36.35
N SER A 226 11.65 -10.03 36.95
CA SER A 226 11.62 -11.42 36.46
C SER A 226 10.96 -11.52 35.07
N ASP A 227 9.88 -10.76 34.84
CA ASP A 227 9.18 -10.75 33.56
C ASP A 227 10.02 -10.04 32.49
N ILE A 228 10.68 -8.92 32.80
CA ILE A 228 11.66 -8.27 31.93
C ILE A 228 12.73 -9.28 31.51
N ASN A 229 13.36 -9.97 32.47
CA ASN A 229 14.38 -10.98 32.16
C ASN A 229 13.85 -12.13 31.29
N LYS A 230 12.58 -12.50 31.45
CA LYS A 230 11.96 -13.56 30.66
C LYS A 230 11.74 -13.13 29.20
N TYR A 231 11.25 -11.92 28.97
CA TYR A 231 10.89 -11.45 27.62
C TYR A 231 12.06 -10.82 26.86
N CYS A 232 13.01 -10.21 27.58
CA CYS A 232 14.11 -9.48 26.95
C CYS A 232 15.34 -10.34 26.65
N LYS A 233 15.54 -11.45 27.37
CA LYS A 233 16.73 -12.28 27.22
C LYS A 233 16.80 -12.97 25.85
N GLY A 234 17.95 -12.88 25.20
CA GLY A 234 18.23 -13.40 23.87
C GLY A 234 17.65 -12.58 22.72
N THR A 235 16.96 -11.46 22.99
CA THR A 235 16.40 -10.60 21.95
C THR A 235 17.47 -9.88 21.14
N ASP A 236 18.61 -9.50 21.73
CA ASP A 236 19.70 -8.84 21.00
C ASP A 236 20.37 -9.79 20.01
N HIS A 237 20.64 -11.02 20.45
CA HIS A 237 21.16 -12.06 19.57
C HIS A 237 20.16 -12.36 18.43
N LYS A 238 18.86 -12.42 18.75
CA LYS A 238 17.82 -12.68 17.75
C LYS A 238 17.69 -11.54 16.74
N LEU A 239 17.76 -10.28 17.19
CA LEU A 239 17.75 -9.11 16.31
C LEU A 239 18.93 -9.15 15.32
N LYS A 240 20.13 -9.45 15.82
CA LYS A 240 21.32 -9.61 14.98
C LYS A 240 21.13 -10.70 13.94
N GLN A 241 20.67 -11.88 14.35
CA GLN A 241 20.42 -13.00 13.44
C GLN A 241 19.39 -12.65 12.35
N LEU A 242 18.32 -11.95 12.71
CA LEU A 242 17.29 -11.52 11.75
C LEU A 242 17.84 -10.47 10.77
N LYS A 243 18.60 -9.49 11.25
CA LYS A 243 19.27 -8.50 10.39
C LYS A 243 20.25 -9.16 9.40
N GLU A 244 20.98 -10.19 9.84
CA GLU A 244 21.86 -10.97 8.95
C GLU A 244 21.05 -11.75 7.91
N THR A 245 20.02 -12.48 8.36
CA THR A 245 19.15 -13.31 7.51
C THR A 245 18.43 -12.49 6.43
N TYR A 246 17.96 -11.29 6.79
CA TYR A 246 17.18 -10.42 5.91
C TYR A 246 17.98 -9.24 5.35
N SER A 247 19.31 -9.30 5.37
CA SER A 247 20.19 -8.21 4.90
C SER A 247 19.91 -7.72 3.47
N GLY A 248 19.42 -8.60 2.59
CA GLY A 248 18.99 -8.25 1.23
C GLY A 248 17.55 -7.73 1.08
N ASN A 249 16.78 -7.64 2.17
CA ASN A 249 15.40 -7.18 2.17
C ASN A 249 15.29 -5.82 2.87
N GLU A 250 15.30 -4.74 2.09
CA GLU A 250 15.29 -3.36 2.59
C GLU A 250 14.09 -3.06 3.51
N SER A 251 12.92 -3.67 3.25
CA SER A 251 11.71 -3.43 4.05
C SER A 251 11.83 -4.01 5.45
N ILE A 252 12.30 -5.27 5.53
CA ILE A 252 12.52 -5.95 6.80
C ILE A 252 13.70 -5.29 7.54
N MET A 253 14.75 -4.90 6.83
CA MET A 253 15.89 -4.20 7.44
C MET A 253 15.48 -2.85 8.03
N LYS A 254 14.67 -2.06 7.31
CA LYS A 254 14.15 -0.79 7.83
C LYS A 254 13.33 -1.00 9.10
N LEU A 255 12.48 -2.04 9.12
CA LEU A 255 11.68 -2.39 10.28
C LEU A 255 12.53 -2.87 11.46
N LEU A 256 13.44 -3.82 11.26
CA LEU A 256 14.32 -4.33 12.33
C LEU A 256 15.26 -3.26 12.87
N SER A 257 15.60 -2.25 12.06
CA SER A 257 16.46 -1.15 12.48
C SER A 257 15.77 -0.11 13.37
N THR A 258 14.45 -0.21 13.59
CA THR A 258 13.76 0.63 14.58
C THR A 258 13.98 0.17 16.02
N TYR A 259 14.42 -1.06 16.22
CA TYR A 259 14.69 -1.61 17.54
C TYR A 259 16.11 -1.26 18.02
N GLU A 260 16.21 -0.91 19.30
CA GLU A 260 17.48 -0.65 19.98
C GLU A 260 18.39 -1.88 19.96
N GLU A 261 19.67 -1.70 19.65
CA GLU A 261 20.67 -2.76 19.70
C GLU A 261 21.29 -2.80 21.11
N ASN A 262 21.44 -3.99 21.68
CA ASN A 262 22.16 -4.26 22.94
C ASN A 262 21.40 -3.90 24.23
N ILE A 263 20.09 -4.05 24.28
CA ILE A 263 19.33 -3.73 25.51
C ILE A 263 19.64 -4.67 26.66
N GLU A 264 20.08 -5.91 26.39
CA GLU A 264 20.41 -6.90 27.42
C GLU A 264 21.66 -6.51 28.20
N ALA A 265 22.57 -5.74 27.61
CA ALA A 265 23.75 -5.23 28.30
C ALA A 265 23.36 -4.19 29.37
N ASP A 266 22.36 -3.35 29.06
CA ASP A 266 21.87 -2.28 29.92
C ASP A 266 20.96 -2.80 31.05
N MET A 267 20.46 -4.03 30.93
CA MET A 267 19.58 -4.68 31.92
C MET A 267 20.33 -5.61 32.89
N SER A 268 21.62 -5.34 33.12
CA SER A 268 22.40 -6.03 34.16
C SER A 268 21.90 -5.64 35.56
N PHE A 269 20.78 -6.23 36.01
CA PHE A 269 20.20 -6.05 37.35
C PHE A 269 20.73 -7.07 38.36
#